data_AF-A0A7X9DYV4-F1
#
_entry.id   AF-A0A7X9DYV4-F1
#
_cell.length_a   1.000
_cell.length_b   1.000
_cell.length_c   1.000
_cell.angle_alpha   90.00
_cell.angle_beta   90.00
_cell.angle_gamma   90.00
#
_symmetry.space_group_name_H-M   'P 1'
#
loop_
_entity.id
_entity.type
_entity.pdbx_description
1 polymer ?
#
loop_
_entity_poly.entity_id
_entity_poly.type
_entity_poly.pdbx_seq_one_letter_code
_entity_poly.pdbx_strand_id
1 'polypeptide(L)'
;MGLHPLFVDILERQMRALWRIRVGMLLFVLAVSLAGFLLPAPEGWLPARTVCLCEIGLGGLSVALLLAALLALRRLGDAGRVARADADELRGYGLPEGLDLALSRQAVFLTRASAGRVLAWGLSTSTGISGLVCRMLGSPMWVAALFFAVALGVLLSLRLPSASLRHMLENLGGN
;
A
#
# COMPACT_ATOMS: atom_id res chain seq x y z
N MET A 1 21.03 -7.16 21.83
CA MET A 1 20.03 -6.59 22.78
C MET A 1 18.66 -6.72 22.15
N GLY A 2 17.64 -7.14 22.91
CA GLY A 2 16.30 -7.44 22.39
C GLY A 2 15.46 -6.19 22.12
N LEU A 3 14.35 -6.36 21.39
CA LEU A 3 13.32 -5.34 21.19
C LEU A 3 12.84 -4.79 22.54
N HIS A 4 12.81 -3.46 22.69
CA HIS A 4 12.30 -2.84 23.91
C HIS A 4 10.84 -3.26 24.16
N PRO A 5 10.43 -3.65 25.37
CA PRO A 5 9.11 -4.21 25.64
C PRO A 5 7.95 -3.30 25.18
N LEU A 6 8.09 -1.98 25.36
CA LEU A 6 7.14 -0.99 24.82
C LEU A 6 6.96 -1.07 23.30
N PHE A 7 8.02 -1.38 22.55
CA PHE A 7 7.95 -1.50 21.10
C PHE A 7 7.29 -2.80 20.65
N VAL A 8 7.36 -3.86 21.46
CA VAL A 8 6.62 -5.10 21.18
C VAL A 8 5.12 -4.83 21.23
N ASP A 9 4.64 -4.16 22.28
CA ASP A 9 3.23 -3.78 22.42
C ASP A 9 2.75 -2.84 21.31
N ILE A 10 3.57 -1.83 20.97
CA ILE A 10 3.28 -0.88 19.88
C ILE A 10 3.25 -1.62 18.54
N LEU A 11 4.21 -2.50 18.27
CA LEU A 11 4.30 -3.29 17.05
C LEU A 11 3.07 -4.19 16.90
N GLU A 12 2.64 -4.88 17.96
CA GLU A 12 1.45 -5.73 17.92
C GLU A 12 0.16 -4.94 17.67
N ARG A 13 0.01 -3.77 18.30
CA ARG A 13 -1.13 -2.87 18.04
C ARG A 13 -1.13 -2.35 16.61
N GLN A 14 0.03 -1.88 16.13
CA GLN A 14 0.22 -1.44 14.74
C GLN A 14 -0.06 -2.57 13.75
N MET A 15 0.38 -3.79 14.05
CA MET A 15 0.15 -4.95 13.18
C MET A 15 -1.32 -5.32 13.10
N ARG A 16 -2.05 -5.29 14.22
CA ARG A 16 -3.51 -5.47 14.24
C ARG A 16 -4.22 -4.37 13.45
N ALA A 17 -3.82 -3.11 13.61
CA ALA A 17 -4.40 -1.99 12.87
C ALA A 17 -4.16 -2.13 11.36
N LEU A 18 -2.93 -2.41 10.95
CA LEU A 18 -2.56 -2.63 9.56
C LEU A 18 -3.29 -3.84 8.95
N TRP A 19 -3.46 -4.90 9.72
CA TRP A 19 -4.25 -6.06 9.28
C TRP A 19 -5.71 -5.67 9.02
N ARG A 20 -6.33 -4.89 9.92
CA ARG A 20 -7.71 -4.39 9.74
C ARG A 20 -7.81 -3.48 8.50
N ILE A 21 -6.85 -2.58 8.29
CA ILE A 21 -6.81 -1.71 7.10
C ILE A 21 -6.73 -2.56 5.83
N ARG A 22 -5.84 -3.56 5.80
CA ARG A 22 -5.70 -4.46 4.65
C ARG A 22 -6.99 -5.22 4.36
N VAL A 23 -7.62 -5.78 5.40
CA VAL A 23 -8.90 -6.48 5.26
C VAL A 23 -9.99 -5.53 4.76
N GLY A 24 -10.06 -4.31 5.28
CA GLY A 24 -10.96 -3.28 4.80
C GLY A 24 -10.76 -2.96 3.33
N MET A 25 -9.52 -2.81 2.87
CA MET A 25 -9.20 -2.58 1.46
C MET A 25 -9.53 -3.79 0.57
N LEU A 26 -9.31 -5.03 1.04
CA LEU A 26 -9.75 -6.25 0.34
C LEU A 26 -11.27 -6.27 0.14
N LEU A 27 -12.02 -6.03 1.23
CA LEU A 27 -13.48 -5.99 1.19
C LEU A 27 -13.97 -4.88 0.27
N PHE A 28 -13.32 -3.71 0.29
CA PHE A 28 -13.65 -2.62 -0.60
C PHE A 28 -13.41 -2.96 -2.07
N VAL A 29 -12.24 -3.51 -2.44
CA VAL A 29 -11.99 -3.97 -3.83
C VAL A 29 -13.01 -5.01 -4.27
N LEU A 30 -13.37 -5.94 -3.38
CA LEU A 30 -14.38 -6.95 -3.66
C LEU A 30 -15.77 -6.33 -3.89
N ALA A 31 -16.16 -5.36 -3.07
CA ALA A 31 -17.43 -4.65 -3.21
C ALA A 31 -17.49 -3.83 -4.52
N VAL A 32 -16.40 -3.12 -4.87
CA VAL A 32 -16.29 -2.36 -6.12
C VAL A 32 -16.31 -3.30 -7.33
N SER A 33 -15.65 -4.46 -7.24
CA SER A 33 -15.70 -5.49 -8.27
C SER A 33 -17.13 -5.97 -8.47
N LEU A 34 -17.82 -6.37 -7.39
CA LEU A 34 -19.21 -6.80 -7.43
C LEU A 34 -20.12 -5.73 -8.03
N ALA A 35 -19.93 -4.46 -7.67
CA ALA A 35 -20.66 -3.34 -8.27
C ALA A 35 -20.42 -3.24 -9.79
N GLY A 36 -19.19 -3.44 -10.27
CA GLY A 36 -18.90 -3.46 -11.71
C GLY A 36 -19.57 -4.60 -12.47
N PHE A 37 -19.82 -5.74 -11.81
CA PHE A 37 -20.58 -6.86 -12.39
C PHE A 37 -22.09 -6.63 -12.38
N LEU A 38 -22.62 -6.05 -11.30
CA LEU A 38 -24.06 -5.87 -11.10
C LEU A 38 -24.61 -4.63 -11.83
N LEU A 39 -23.79 -3.59 -12.01
CA LEU A 39 -24.23 -2.38 -12.70
C LEU A 39 -24.25 -2.62 -14.23
N PRO A 40 -25.35 -2.21 -14.90
CA PRO A 40 -25.45 -2.30 -16.35
C PRO A 40 -24.40 -1.42 -17.03
N ALA A 41 -23.97 -1.82 -18.22
CA ALA A 41 -23.12 -0.97 -19.04
C ALA A 41 -23.95 0.23 -19.50
N PRO A 42 -23.45 1.47 -19.43
CA PRO A 42 -24.07 2.54 -20.19
C PRO A 42 -23.85 2.27 -21.68
N GLU A 43 -24.91 1.88 -22.38
CA GLU A 43 -24.89 1.68 -23.83
C GLU A 43 -24.96 3.04 -24.54
N GLY A 44 -24.08 3.27 -25.52
CA GLY A 44 -24.16 4.42 -26.41
C GLY A 44 -23.69 5.77 -25.86
N TRP A 45 -23.05 5.82 -24.69
CA TRP A 45 -22.57 7.10 -24.11
C TRP A 45 -21.36 7.71 -24.82
N LEU A 46 -20.46 6.87 -25.33
CA LEU A 46 -19.23 7.31 -25.97
C LEU A 46 -18.96 6.51 -27.25
N PRO A 47 -18.33 7.12 -28.27
CA PRO A 47 -17.83 6.39 -29.43
C PRO A 47 -16.81 5.32 -29.02
N ALA A 48 -16.83 4.16 -29.66
CA ALA A 48 -15.92 3.03 -29.34
C ALA A 48 -14.43 3.43 -29.34
N ARG A 49 -14.02 4.34 -30.23
CA ARG A 49 -12.65 4.87 -30.28
C ARG A 49 -12.27 5.62 -28.99
N THR A 50 -13.20 6.39 -28.43
CA THR A 50 -12.99 7.13 -27.17
C THR A 50 -12.86 6.16 -26.01
N VAL A 51 -13.72 5.14 -25.94
CA VAL A 51 -13.67 4.10 -24.92
C VAL A 51 -12.31 3.38 -24.95
N CYS A 52 -11.83 2.98 -26.14
CA CYS A 52 -10.52 2.37 -26.32
C CYS A 52 -9.35 3.26 -25.87
N LEU A 53 -9.38 4.56 -26.19
CA LEU A 53 -8.36 5.51 -25.72
C LEU A 53 -8.39 5.67 -24.19
N CYS A 54 -9.58 5.70 -23.58
CA CYS A 54 -9.73 5.72 -22.13
C CYS A 54 -9.21 4.44 -21.47
N GLU A 55 -9.48 3.27 -22.05
CA GLU A 55 -8.95 1.98 -21.56
C GLU A 55 -7.41 1.98 -21.55
N ILE A 56 -6.78 2.45 -22.63
CA ILE A 56 -5.33 2.55 -22.73
C ILE A 56 -4.79 3.53 -21.68
N GLY A 57 -5.41 4.71 -21.56
CA GLY A 57 -5.01 5.72 -20.58
C GLY A 57 -5.12 5.23 -19.14
N LEU A 58 -6.25 4.59 -18.80
CA LEU A 58 -6.50 4.00 -17.48
C LEU A 58 -5.57 2.80 -17.22
N GLY A 59 -5.28 1.99 -18.24
CA GLY A 59 -4.31 0.90 -18.16
C GLY A 59 -2.91 1.42 -17.86
N GLY A 60 -2.46 2.42 -18.59
CA GLY A 60 -1.17 3.09 -18.36
C GLY A 60 -1.08 3.72 -16.96
N LEU A 61 -2.14 4.40 -16.52
CA LEU A 61 -2.22 4.96 -15.17
C LEU A 61 -2.14 3.86 -14.10
N SER A 62 -2.90 2.77 -14.25
CA SER A 62 -2.87 1.64 -13.33
C SER A 62 -1.49 1.00 -13.22
N VAL A 63 -0.78 0.84 -14.35
CA VAL A 63 0.61 0.37 -14.34
C VAL A 63 1.50 1.34 -13.57
N ALA A 64 1.39 2.65 -13.82
CA ALA A 64 2.16 3.66 -13.11
C ALA A 64 1.88 3.66 -11.60
N LEU A 65 0.61 3.50 -11.19
CA LEU A 65 0.22 3.40 -9.78
C LEU A 65 0.81 2.16 -9.11
N LEU A 66 0.79 1.01 -9.79
CA LEU A 66 1.41 -0.22 -9.27
C LEU A 66 2.93 -0.10 -9.16
N LEU A 67 3.59 0.52 -10.14
CA LEU A 67 5.02 0.81 -10.06
C LEU A 67 5.33 1.78 -8.92
N ALA A 68 4.51 2.82 -8.72
CA ALA A 68 4.62 3.74 -7.61
C ALA A 68 4.42 3.04 -6.25
N ALA A 69 3.51 2.07 -6.17
CA ALA A 69 3.31 1.25 -4.98
C ALA A 69 4.55 0.43 -4.62
N LEU A 70 5.16 -0.23 -5.63
CA LEU A 70 6.41 -0.97 -5.45
C LEU A 70 7.56 -0.05 -5.05
N LEU A 71 7.66 1.13 -5.68
CA LEU A 71 8.67 2.13 -5.35
C LEU A 71 8.49 2.67 -3.93
N ALA A 72 7.25 2.96 -3.50
CA ALA A 72 6.93 3.41 -2.16
C ALA A 72 7.35 2.37 -1.11
N LEU A 73 7.05 1.09 -1.33
CA LEU A 73 7.49 0.00 -0.45
C LEU A 73 9.01 -0.07 -0.36
N ARG A 74 9.71 0.01 -1.49
CA ARG A 74 11.19 -0.03 -1.51
C ARG A 74 11.79 1.18 -0.80
N ARG A 75 11.30 2.40 -1.07
CA ARG A 75 11.87 3.65 -0.53
C ARG A 75 11.53 3.87 0.94
N LEU A 76 10.33 3.50 1.36
CA LEU A 76 9.87 3.69 2.74
C LEU A 76 10.24 2.51 3.64
N GLY A 77 10.42 1.31 3.08
CA GLY A 77 10.89 0.12 3.78
C GLY A 77 12.41 -0.04 3.86
N ASP A 78 13.19 0.93 3.37
CA ASP A 78 14.66 0.86 3.41
C ASP A 78 15.20 1.12 4.84
N ALA A 79 15.43 0.03 5.57
CA ALA A 79 16.02 0.05 6.91
C ALA A 79 17.43 0.63 6.92
N GLY A 80 18.21 0.43 5.84
CA GLY A 80 19.59 0.92 5.74
C GLY A 80 19.68 2.44 5.65
N ARG A 81 18.62 3.11 5.16
CA ARG A 81 18.51 4.57 5.22
C ARG A 81 18.24 5.06 6.65
N VAL A 82 17.44 4.35 7.45
CA VAL A 82 17.15 4.75 8.84
C VAL A 82 18.34 4.41 9.76
N ALA A 83 19.03 3.30 9.52
CA ALA A 83 20.21 2.90 10.28
C ALA A 83 21.36 3.94 10.16
N ARG A 84 21.47 4.60 9.01
CA ARG A 84 22.48 5.64 8.73
C ARG A 84 22.06 7.04 9.15
N ALA A 85 20.81 7.23 9.59
CA ALA A 85 20.33 8.54 9.99
C ALA A 85 20.91 8.93 11.35
N ASP A 86 21.41 10.17 11.42
CA ASP A 86 21.94 10.77 12.64
C ASP A 86 20.82 11.38 13.50
N ALA A 87 21.16 11.72 14.75
CA ALA A 87 20.20 12.29 15.70
C ALA A 87 19.48 13.54 15.15
N ASP A 88 20.20 14.40 14.42
CA ASP A 88 19.63 15.61 13.84
C ASP A 88 18.67 15.33 12.68
N GLU A 89 18.94 14.31 11.87
CA GLU A 89 18.00 13.86 10.83
C GLU A 89 16.74 13.24 11.44
N LEU A 90 16.88 12.52 12.56
CA LEU A 90 15.76 11.89 13.27
C LEU A 90 14.87 12.91 13.99
N ARG A 91 15.41 14.04 14.46
CA ARG A 91 14.63 15.16 15.06
C ARG A 91 13.62 15.75 14.08
N GLY A 92 13.93 15.77 12.78
CA GLY A 92 13.01 16.21 11.72
C GLY A 92 11.72 15.40 11.63
N TYR A 93 11.66 14.22 12.26
CA TYR A 93 10.45 13.38 12.33
C TYR A 93 9.55 13.70 13.54
N GLY A 94 9.87 14.72 14.34
CA GLY A 94 9.04 15.16 15.47
C GLY A 94 9.10 14.24 16.69
N LEU A 95 10.23 13.54 16.89
CA LEU A 95 10.44 12.70 18.06
C LEU A 95 10.76 13.53 19.30
N PRO A 96 10.39 13.05 20.52
CA PRO A 96 10.73 13.71 21.77
C PRO A 96 12.24 13.92 21.94
N GLU A 97 12.64 15.07 22.49
CA GLU A 97 14.03 15.33 22.83
C GLU A 97 14.52 14.40 23.96
N GLY A 98 15.75 13.89 23.84
CA GLY A 98 16.36 13.00 24.83
C GLY A 98 16.01 11.52 24.68
N LEU A 99 15.28 11.14 23.62
CA LEU A 99 15.00 9.74 23.33
C LEU A 99 16.26 9.03 22.79
N ASP A 100 16.49 7.79 23.22
CA ASP A 100 17.63 7.00 22.75
C ASP A 100 17.62 6.86 21.22
N LEU A 101 18.80 6.92 20.60
CA LEU A 101 18.97 6.90 19.15
C LEU A 101 18.45 5.59 18.55
N ALA A 102 18.67 4.47 19.24
CA ALA A 102 18.19 3.16 18.87
C ALA A 102 16.64 3.10 18.84
N LEU A 103 15.99 3.61 19.89
CA LEU A 103 14.52 3.69 19.98
C LEU A 103 13.94 4.64 18.91
N SER A 104 14.63 5.76 18.66
CA SER A 104 14.25 6.73 17.62
C SER A 104 14.25 6.11 16.22
N ARG A 105 15.29 5.35 15.89
CA ARG A 105 15.40 4.62 14.62
C ARG A 105 14.31 3.57 14.46
N GLN A 106 13.99 2.82 15.51
CA GLN A 106 12.90 1.85 15.51
C GLN A 106 11.54 2.50 15.25
N ALA A 107 11.23 3.62 15.92
CA ALA A 107 9.98 4.36 15.73
C ALA A 107 9.83 4.91 14.31
N VAL A 108 10.86 5.55 13.77
CA VAL A 108 10.83 6.12 12.42
C VAL A 108 10.70 5.02 11.37
N PHE A 109 11.44 3.92 11.52
CA PHE A 109 11.34 2.80 10.59
C PHE A 109 9.94 2.17 10.60
N LEU A 110 9.36 1.93 11.78
CA LEU A 110 8.02 1.37 11.89
C LEU A 110 6.96 2.27 11.23
N THR A 111 7.08 3.59 11.42
CA THR A 111 6.16 4.58 10.83
C THR A 111 6.30 4.64 9.31
N ARG A 112 7.54 4.65 8.79
CA ARG A 112 7.77 4.66 7.33
C ARG A 112 7.32 3.36 6.68
N ALA A 113 7.64 2.22 7.27
CA ALA A 113 7.25 0.92 6.76
C ALA A 113 5.72 0.73 6.75
N SER A 114 5.02 1.18 7.79
CA SER A 114 3.56 1.16 7.85
C SER A 114 2.93 2.09 6.81
N ALA A 115 3.40 3.33 6.70
CA ALA A 115 2.94 4.29 5.69
C ALA A 115 3.14 3.76 4.26
N GLY A 116 4.31 3.19 3.96
CA GLY A 116 4.60 2.62 2.64
C GLY A 116 3.66 1.48 2.26
N ARG A 117 3.22 0.68 3.24
CA ARG A 117 2.24 -0.39 2.99
C ARG A 117 0.83 0.13 2.76
N VAL A 118 0.38 1.07 3.60
CA VAL A 118 -0.94 1.69 3.42
C VAL A 118 -1.02 2.39 2.06
N LEU A 119 0.02 3.12 1.68
CA LEU A 119 0.12 3.73 0.35
C LEU A 119 0.09 2.68 -0.77
N ALA A 120 0.88 1.61 -0.66
CA ALA A 120 0.90 0.58 -1.68
C ALA A 120 -0.44 -0.15 -1.84
N TRP A 121 -1.14 -0.45 -0.73
CA TRP A 121 -2.48 -1.01 -0.79
C TRP A 121 -3.50 -0.02 -1.36
N GLY A 122 -3.41 1.27 -1.02
CA GLY A 122 -4.27 2.31 -1.58
C GLY A 122 -4.10 2.48 -3.09
N LEU A 123 -2.84 2.50 -3.57
CA LEU A 123 -2.51 2.55 -5.00
C LEU A 123 -2.99 1.29 -5.73
N SER A 124 -2.80 0.10 -5.15
CA SER A 124 -3.33 -1.15 -5.69
C SER A 124 -4.86 -1.18 -5.74
N THR A 125 -5.52 -0.63 -4.72
CA THR A 125 -6.98 -0.51 -4.67
C THR A 125 -7.48 0.44 -5.77
N SER A 126 -6.76 1.53 -6.02
CA SER A 126 -7.07 2.50 -7.08
C SER A 126 -7.03 1.86 -8.47
N THR A 127 -6.12 0.92 -8.72
CA THR A 127 -6.13 0.10 -9.95
C THR A 127 -7.44 -0.68 -10.11
N GLY A 128 -8.01 -1.20 -9.02
CA GLY A 128 -9.33 -1.84 -9.04
C GLY A 128 -10.44 -0.85 -9.42
N ILE A 129 -10.40 0.36 -8.83
CA ILE A 129 -11.35 1.43 -9.17
C ILE A 129 -11.27 1.80 -10.66
N SER A 130 -10.07 1.88 -11.24
CA SER A 130 -9.90 2.10 -12.68
C SER A 130 -10.64 1.04 -13.52
N GLY A 131 -10.70 -0.21 -13.07
CA GLY A 131 -11.50 -1.27 -13.70
C GLY A 131 -13.00 -0.97 -13.69
N LEU A 132 -13.53 -0.47 -12.56
CA LEU A 132 -14.92 0.02 -12.48
C LEU A 132 -15.15 1.20 -13.42
N VAL A 133 -14.19 2.14 -13.49
CA VAL A 133 -14.30 3.29 -14.40
C VAL A 133 -14.35 2.82 -15.86
N CYS A 134 -13.48 1.90 -16.28
CA CYS A 134 -13.55 1.30 -17.62
C CYS A 134 -14.95 0.71 -17.88
N ARG A 135 -15.48 -0.06 -16.92
CA ARG A 135 -16.83 -0.65 -17.01
C ARG A 135 -17.91 0.43 -17.21
N MET A 136 -17.84 1.52 -16.46
CA MET A 136 -18.76 2.67 -16.54
C MET A 136 -18.57 3.51 -17.81
N LEU A 137 -17.46 3.36 -18.53
CA LEU A 137 -17.25 4.00 -19.82
C LEU A 137 -17.76 3.12 -20.99
N GLY A 138 -18.31 1.94 -20.69
CA GLY A 138 -18.82 1.01 -21.70
C GLY A 138 -17.81 -0.06 -22.12
N SER A 139 -16.67 -0.18 -21.43
CA SER A 139 -15.71 -1.26 -21.69
C SER A 139 -16.31 -2.64 -21.45
N PRO A 140 -15.85 -3.66 -22.19
CA PRO A 140 -16.30 -5.02 -21.99
C PRO A 140 -15.87 -5.56 -20.62
N MET A 141 -16.67 -6.47 -20.07
CA MET A 141 -16.51 -7.00 -18.70
C MET A 141 -15.12 -7.57 -18.43
N TRP A 142 -14.49 -8.19 -19.44
CA TRP A 142 -13.17 -8.80 -19.28
C TRP A 142 -12.06 -7.77 -18.96
N VAL A 143 -12.18 -6.53 -19.44
CA VAL A 143 -11.23 -5.44 -19.14
C VAL A 143 -11.35 -5.10 -17.66
N ALA A 144 -12.56 -4.85 -17.16
CA ALA A 144 -12.77 -4.57 -15.74
C ALA A 144 -12.30 -5.74 -14.86
N ALA A 145 -12.62 -6.98 -15.24
CA ALA A 145 -12.19 -8.18 -14.55
C ALA A 145 -10.66 -8.30 -14.47
N LEU A 146 -9.93 -7.93 -15.54
CA LEU A 146 -8.48 -7.93 -15.55
C LEU A 146 -7.91 -6.94 -14.53
N PHE A 147 -8.42 -5.70 -14.49
CA PHE A 147 -7.98 -4.69 -13.52
C PHE A 147 -8.26 -5.14 -12.08
N PHE A 148 -9.44 -5.70 -11.81
CA PHE A 148 -9.77 -6.25 -10.50
C PHE A 148 -8.88 -7.43 -10.12
N ALA A 149 -8.62 -8.36 -11.05
CA ALA A 149 -7.76 -9.51 -10.81
C ALA A 149 -6.32 -9.08 -10.47
N VAL A 150 -5.78 -8.10 -11.21
CA VAL A 150 -4.45 -7.54 -10.95
C VAL A 150 -4.43 -6.83 -9.60
N ALA A 151 -5.40 -5.95 -9.33
CA ALA A 151 -5.49 -5.22 -8.07
C ALA A 151 -5.58 -6.18 -6.86
N LEU A 152 -6.42 -7.22 -6.97
CA LEU A 152 -6.58 -8.21 -5.92
C LEU A 152 -5.33 -9.07 -5.76
N GLY A 153 -4.73 -9.53 -6.86
CA GLY A 153 -3.49 -10.30 -6.85
C GLY A 153 -2.34 -9.55 -6.20
N VAL A 154 -2.19 -8.26 -6.50
CA VAL A 154 -1.20 -7.38 -5.85
C VAL A 154 -1.53 -7.19 -4.38
N LEU A 155 -2.77 -6.90 -4.01
CA LEU A 155 -3.13 -6.68 -2.61
C LEU A 155 -3.00 -7.96 -1.74
N LEU A 156 -3.21 -9.13 -2.34
CA LEU A 156 -2.97 -10.44 -1.73
C LEU A 156 -1.47 -10.77 -1.60
N SER A 157 -0.64 -10.35 -2.56
CA SER A 157 0.81 -10.56 -2.53
C SER A 157 1.51 -9.59 -1.57
N LEU A 158 0.99 -8.37 -1.40
CA LEU A 158 1.46 -7.36 -0.45
C LEU A 158 1.02 -7.70 0.99
N ARG A 159 1.57 -8.81 1.51
CA ARG A 159 1.32 -9.29 2.86
C ARG A 159 2.02 -8.43 3.91
N LEU A 160 1.62 -8.65 5.16
CA LEU A 160 2.31 -8.11 6.33
C LEU A 160 3.39 -9.11 6.78
N PRO A 161 4.68 -8.97 6.43
CA PRO A 161 5.72 -9.85 6.93
C PRO A 161 6.14 -9.46 8.34
N SER A 162 5.33 -9.89 9.33
CA SER A 162 5.52 -9.64 10.76
C SER A 162 6.89 -10.11 11.26
N ALA A 163 7.33 -11.30 10.86
CA ALA A 163 8.64 -11.84 11.24
C ALA A 163 9.82 -10.98 10.71
N SER A 164 9.76 -10.57 9.44
CA SER A 164 10.82 -9.75 8.84
C SER A 164 10.90 -8.35 9.46
N LEU A 165 9.75 -7.73 9.78
CA LEU A 165 9.70 -6.42 10.41
C LEU A 165 10.29 -6.46 11.81
N ARG A 166 9.96 -7.51 12.56
CA ARG A 166 10.50 -7.74 13.89
C ARG A 166 12.02 -7.88 13.86
N HIS A 167 12.54 -8.72 12.97
CA HIS A 167 13.98 -8.89 12.80
C HIS A 167 14.69 -7.59 12.38
N MET A 168 14.08 -6.79 11.50
CA MET A 168 14.64 -5.49 11.09
C MET A 168 14.66 -4.49 12.25
N LEU A 169 13.62 -4.47 13.09
CA LEU A 169 13.56 -3.63 14.28
C LEU A 169 14.59 -4.04 15.34
N GLU A 170 14.76 -5.34 15.55
CA GLU A 170 15.78 -5.89 16.46
C GLU A 170 17.19 -5.48 16.01
N ASN A 171 17.49 -5.57 14.71
CA ASN A 171 18.76 -5.12 14.15
C ASN A 171 19.01 -3.62 14.31
N LEU A 172 17.96 -2.80 14.25
CA LEU A 172 18.06 -1.34 14.43
C LEU A 172 18.24 -0.92 15.89
N GLY A 173 17.89 -1.78 16.86
CA GLY A 173 18.07 -1.51 18.29
C GLY A 173 19.29 -2.18 18.92
N GLY A 174 19.99 -3.03 18.18
CA GLY A 174 21.15 -3.78 18.65
C GLY A 174 22.52 -3.22 18.23
N ASN A 175 22.54 -2.15 17.45
CA ASN A 175 23.74 -1.39 17.04
C ASN A 175 23.78 -0.05 17.77
#